data_AF-A0A1Q3QX54-F1
#
_entry.id   AF-A0A1Q3QX54-F1
#
_cell.length_a   1.000
_cell.length_b   1.000
_cell.length_c   1.000
_cell.angle_alpha   90.00
_cell.angle_beta   90.00
_cell.angle_gamma   90.00
#
_symmetry.space_group_name_H-M   'P 1'
#
loop_
_entity.id
_entity.type
_entity.pdbx_description
1 polymer ?
#
loop_
_entity_poly.entity_id
_entity_poly.type
_entity_poly.pdbx_seq_one_letter_code
_entity_poly.pdbx_strand_id
1 'polypeptide(L)'
;MQSELIDLKKPRIIVIEDRGHTYTLTLSQISRKQWLDYFAHIVSTSETQNGKRTDAYDSNGARLALATQALIDADGYKVAGDGRVTDLDGWRELIPANHRLTAGIVLTSVERPAAGDDDPITLGSEIVTLSAVWGRDGNKMLKHTGLHHQLKSPSVEQQRRYSRDTSRSQIVGGSRSGKTRWLGAQATLAEIYDELIISVSGYTVNGEQLTDDRDAIVANMDMYHKVAAAEGLFVPVNVKVDEDEDA
;
A
#
# COMPACT_ATOMS: atom_id res chain seq x y z
N MET A 1 -8.93 -14.51 -20.19
CA MET A 1 -7.69 -14.96 -19.54
C MET A 1 -7.94 -14.93 -18.05
N GLN A 2 -7.79 -16.05 -17.34
CA GLN A 2 -7.80 -16.03 -15.88
C GLN A 2 -6.54 -15.27 -15.44
N SER A 3 -6.71 -14.16 -14.71
CA SER A 3 -5.59 -13.52 -14.03
C SER A 3 -5.01 -14.52 -13.04
N GLU A 4 -3.70 -14.72 -13.05
CA GLU A 4 -3.01 -15.49 -12.02
C GLU A 4 -3.34 -14.90 -10.64
N LEU A 5 -3.56 -15.77 -9.64
CA LEU A 5 -3.89 -15.34 -8.28
C LEU A 5 -2.60 -14.90 -7.55
N ILE A 6 -2.72 -13.92 -6.66
CA ILE A 6 -1.60 -13.47 -5.83
C ILE A 6 -1.34 -14.48 -4.71
N ASP A 7 -0.18 -15.12 -4.71
CA ASP A 7 0.26 -15.92 -3.56
C ASP A 7 0.92 -15.04 -2.48
N LEU A 8 0.22 -14.88 -1.36
CA LEU A 8 0.61 -14.00 -0.26
C LEU A 8 1.81 -14.53 0.55
N LYS A 9 2.19 -15.81 0.39
CA LYS A 9 3.33 -16.42 1.10
C LYS A 9 4.62 -16.45 0.30
N LYS A 10 4.55 -16.24 -1.01
CA LYS A 10 5.75 -16.19 -1.84
C LYS A 10 6.50 -14.87 -1.61
N PRO A 11 7.85 -14.90 -1.65
CA PRO A 11 8.65 -13.68 -1.73
C PRO A 11 8.18 -12.81 -2.90
N ARG A 12 8.19 -11.48 -2.71
CA ARG A 12 7.89 -10.55 -3.79
C ARG A 12 9.14 -10.38 -4.64
N ILE A 13 9.03 -10.69 -5.93
CA ILE A 13 10.10 -10.48 -6.89
C ILE A 13 9.79 -9.23 -7.70
N ILE A 14 10.72 -8.28 -7.69
CA ILE A 14 10.60 -6.99 -8.39
C ILE A 14 11.71 -6.91 -9.44
N VAL A 15 11.33 -6.67 -10.68
CA VAL A 15 12.24 -6.49 -11.81
C VAL A 15 12.32 -5.01 -12.16
N ILE A 16 13.54 -4.53 -12.36
CA ILE A 16 13.84 -3.14 -12.71
C ILE A 16 14.70 -3.14 -13.97
N GLU A 17 14.34 -2.31 -14.94
CA GLU A 17 15.18 -2.02 -16.10
C GLU A 17 15.84 -0.65 -15.90
N ASP A 18 17.17 -0.61 -15.90
CA ASP A 18 17.95 0.64 -15.84
C ASP A 18 19.17 0.54 -16.75
N ARG A 19 19.38 1.57 -17.58
CA ARG A 19 20.51 1.67 -18.54
C ARG A 19 20.70 0.43 -19.42
N GLY A 20 19.60 -0.19 -19.88
CA GLY A 20 19.65 -1.38 -20.72
C GLY A 20 20.03 -2.67 -19.99
N HIS A 21 20.04 -2.66 -18.67
CA HIS A 21 20.25 -3.84 -17.83
C HIS A 21 19.00 -4.15 -17.00
N THR A 22 18.77 -5.43 -16.76
CA THR A 22 17.69 -5.92 -15.90
C THR A 22 18.26 -6.30 -14.54
N TYR A 23 17.65 -5.79 -13.49
CA TYR A 23 17.96 -6.09 -12.10
C TYR A 23 16.78 -6.75 -11.44
N THR A 24 17.03 -7.75 -10.60
CA THR A 24 16.00 -8.43 -9.84
C THR A 24 16.24 -8.21 -8.36
N LEU A 25 15.20 -7.79 -7.64
CA LEU A 25 15.19 -7.67 -6.20
C LEU A 25 14.17 -8.66 -5.65
N THR A 26 14.60 -9.52 -4.72
CA THR A 26 13.71 -10.46 -4.04
C THR A 26 13.51 -9.97 -2.62
N LEU A 27 12.26 -9.77 -2.23
CA LEU A 27 11.86 -9.24 -0.93
C LEU A 27 11.08 -10.31 -0.16
N SER A 28 11.35 -10.42 1.13
CA SER A 28 10.58 -11.27 2.03
C SER A 28 9.13 -10.79 2.14
N GLN A 29 8.28 -11.64 2.74
CA GLN A 29 6.96 -11.19 3.16
C GLN A 29 7.11 -10.01 4.15
N ILE A 30 6.42 -8.92 3.88
CA ILE A 30 6.46 -7.73 4.73
C ILE A 30 5.64 -8.01 5.99
N SER A 31 6.30 -7.93 7.14
CA SER A 31 5.64 -8.12 8.43
C SER A 31 4.75 -6.93 8.81
N ARG A 32 3.78 -7.17 9.70
CA ARG A 32 2.95 -6.09 10.30
C ARG A 32 3.80 -4.98 10.91
N LYS A 33 4.91 -5.34 11.58
CA LYS A 33 5.82 -4.36 12.18
C LYS A 33 6.45 -3.46 11.12
N GLN A 34 6.99 -4.03 10.04
CA GLN A 34 7.60 -3.26 8.95
C GLN A 34 6.58 -2.33 8.28
N TRP A 35 5.34 -2.77 8.09
CA TRP A 35 4.27 -1.92 7.57
C TRP A 35 3.91 -0.77 8.50
N LEU A 36 3.79 -1.03 9.81
CA LEU A 36 3.56 0.02 10.81
C LEU A 36 4.71 1.02 10.87
N ASP A 37 5.95 0.54 10.82
CA ASP A 37 7.14 1.39 10.75
C ASP A 37 7.11 2.24 9.47
N TYR A 38 6.77 1.65 8.32
CA TYR A 38 6.57 2.39 7.06
C TYR A 38 5.54 3.51 7.22
N PHE A 39 4.33 3.23 7.71
CA PHE A 39 3.28 4.24 7.86
C PHE A 39 3.67 5.35 8.84
N ALA A 40 4.35 5.02 9.94
CA ALA A 40 4.81 5.99 10.93
C ALA A 40 5.87 6.97 10.37
N HIS A 41 6.62 6.55 9.34
CA HIS A 41 7.66 7.37 8.70
C HIS A 41 7.17 8.15 7.48
N ILE A 42 5.89 8.03 7.09
CA ILE A 42 5.29 8.94 6.12
C ILE A 42 5.19 10.33 6.76
N VAL A 43 5.72 11.33 6.07
CA VAL A 43 5.71 12.73 6.53
C VAL A 43 4.67 13.48 5.73
N SER A 44 3.55 13.80 6.38
CA SER A 44 2.57 14.77 5.88
C SER A 44 2.63 16.00 6.78
N THR A 45 2.93 17.16 6.21
CA THR A 45 3.09 18.40 6.97
C THR A 45 2.41 19.58 6.32
N SER A 46 1.86 20.47 7.14
CA SER A 46 1.27 21.74 6.73
C SER A 46 2.01 22.87 7.43
N GLU A 47 2.39 23.90 6.68
CA GLU A 47 3.00 25.12 7.20
C GLU A 47 2.36 26.35 6.57
N THR A 48 2.16 27.42 7.34
CA THR A 48 1.69 28.70 6.81
C THR A 48 2.88 29.62 6.60
N GLN A 49 3.25 29.86 5.35
CA GLN A 49 4.34 30.77 4.98
C GLN A 49 3.75 31.98 4.24
N ASN A 50 4.00 33.19 4.76
CA ASN A 50 3.50 34.46 4.18
C ASN A 50 1.97 34.48 3.96
N GLY A 51 1.21 33.91 4.91
CA GLY A 51 -0.26 33.80 4.82
C GLY A 51 -0.77 32.72 3.86
N LYS A 52 0.12 31.97 3.18
CA LYS A 52 -0.24 30.85 2.33
C LYS A 52 0.05 29.52 3.04
N ARG A 53 -0.93 28.62 3.04
CA ARG A 53 -0.74 27.24 3.47
C ARG A 53 0.04 26.47 2.40
N THR A 54 1.14 25.85 2.80
CA THR A 54 1.93 24.92 2.01
C THR A 54 1.84 23.56 2.66
N ASP A 55 1.32 22.59 1.92
CA ASP A 55 1.29 21.19 2.33
C ASP A 55 2.44 20.44 1.64
N ALA A 56 3.15 19.61 2.39
CA ALA A 56 4.22 18.76 1.90
C ALA A 56 3.97 17.31 2.33
N TYR A 57 4.03 16.41 1.36
CA TYR A 57 3.89 14.97 1.57
C TYR A 57 5.14 14.27 1.05
N ASP A 58 5.83 13.55 1.93
CA ASP A 58 6.99 12.73 1.59
C ASP A 58 6.84 11.32 2.17
N SER A 59 6.91 10.34 1.29
CA SER A 59 6.91 8.91 1.62
C SER A 59 8.14 8.18 1.08
N ASN A 60 9.06 8.87 0.40
CA ASN A 60 10.19 8.24 -0.27
C ASN A 60 11.18 7.65 0.74
N GLY A 61 11.46 8.36 1.83
CA GLY A 61 12.29 7.84 2.92
C GLY A 61 11.71 6.57 3.54
N ALA A 62 10.39 6.55 3.79
CA ALA A 62 9.69 5.39 4.33
C ALA A 62 9.73 4.19 3.36
N ARG A 63 9.48 4.43 2.06
CA ARG A 63 9.55 3.40 1.00
C ARG A 63 10.95 2.79 0.88
N LEU A 64 11.98 3.63 0.92
CA LEU A 64 13.38 3.20 0.86
C LEU A 64 13.73 2.31 2.06
N ALA A 65 13.34 2.72 3.27
CA ALA A 65 13.57 1.94 4.49
C ALA A 65 12.84 0.59 4.43
N LEU A 66 11.56 0.59 4.03
CA LEU A 66 10.76 -0.63 3.90
C LEU A 66 11.40 -1.63 2.92
N ALA A 67 11.72 -1.18 1.71
CA ALA A 67 12.32 -2.04 0.69
C ALA A 67 13.68 -2.58 1.14
N THR A 68 14.51 -1.73 1.76
CA THR A 68 15.83 -2.13 2.29
C THR A 68 15.69 -3.22 3.36
N GLN A 69 14.79 -3.03 4.33
CA GLN A 69 14.58 -4.01 5.41
C GLN A 69 14.05 -5.36 4.90
N ALA A 70 13.19 -5.34 3.87
CA ALA A 70 12.59 -6.53 3.31
C ALA A 70 13.47 -7.26 2.29
N LEU A 71 14.55 -6.63 1.81
CA LEU A 71 15.40 -7.20 0.77
C LEU A 71 16.14 -8.45 1.28
N ILE A 72 16.00 -9.57 0.57
CA ILE A 72 16.64 -10.85 0.92
C ILE A 72 17.59 -11.38 -0.16
N ASP A 73 17.40 -10.97 -1.41
CA ASP A 73 18.31 -11.29 -2.52
C ASP A 73 18.30 -10.16 -3.57
N ALA A 74 19.37 -10.06 -4.35
CA ALA A 74 19.48 -9.15 -5.47
C ALA A 74 20.38 -9.73 -6.57
N ASP A 75 19.96 -9.55 -7.82
CA ASP A 75 20.65 -10.04 -9.02
C ASP A 75 20.75 -8.96 -10.11
N GLY A 76 21.72 -9.12 -11.01
CA GLY A 76 22.02 -8.17 -12.09
C GLY A 76 23.05 -7.09 -11.75
N TYR A 77 23.53 -7.05 -10.50
CA TYR A 77 24.54 -6.08 -10.05
C TYR A 77 25.95 -6.63 -10.19
N LYS A 78 26.85 -5.85 -10.80
CA LYS A 78 28.27 -6.21 -10.91
C LYS A 78 28.99 -5.97 -9.57
N VAL A 79 29.76 -6.95 -9.14
CA VAL A 79 30.68 -6.87 -8.01
C VAL A 79 32.12 -6.96 -8.54
N ALA A 80 33.11 -6.47 -7.79
CA ALA A 80 34.51 -6.69 -8.15
C ALA A 80 34.84 -8.19 -8.03
N GLY A 81 35.26 -8.81 -9.14
CA GLY A 81 35.47 -10.26 -9.24
C GLY A 81 34.21 -11.00 -9.67
N ASP A 82 34.14 -12.30 -9.37
CA ASP A 82 33.07 -13.21 -9.83
C ASP A 82 32.00 -13.49 -8.73
N GLY A 83 31.87 -12.60 -7.74
CA GLY A 83 30.95 -12.77 -6.59
C GLY A 83 29.54 -12.19 -6.81
N ARG A 84 28.59 -12.54 -5.94
CA ARG A 84 27.24 -11.94 -5.91
C ARG A 84 27.23 -10.71 -5.01
N VAL A 85 26.33 -9.77 -5.28
CA VAL A 85 26.16 -8.58 -4.42
C VAL A 85 25.79 -8.98 -2.99
N THR A 86 25.01 -10.05 -2.82
CA THR A 86 24.60 -10.59 -1.52
C THR A 86 25.72 -11.13 -0.65
N ASP A 87 26.90 -11.38 -1.24
CA ASP A 87 28.07 -11.90 -0.52
C ASP A 87 28.86 -10.77 0.18
N LEU A 88 28.50 -9.51 -0.06
CA LEU A 88 29.15 -8.34 0.53
C LEU A 88 28.52 -7.95 1.87
N ASP A 89 29.35 -7.50 2.82
CA ASP A 89 28.85 -6.94 4.08
C ASP A 89 28.04 -5.66 3.82
N GLY A 90 26.85 -5.57 4.42
CA GLY A 90 25.97 -4.42 4.25
C GLY A 90 25.44 -4.25 2.82
N TRP A 91 25.45 -5.31 2.00
CA TRP A 91 25.13 -5.27 0.57
C TRP A 91 23.83 -4.54 0.20
N ARG A 92 22.82 -4.58 1.08
CA ARG A 92 21.53 -3.90 0.86
C ARG A 92 21.72 -2.40 0.63
N GLU A 93 22.67 -1.77 1.33
CA GLU A 93 22.98 -0.35 1.17
C GLU A 93 23.82 -0.06 -0.08
N LEU A 94 24.53 -1.07 -0.61
CA LEU A 94 25.27 -0.97 -1.87
C LEU A 94 24.35 -0.96 -3.09
N ILE A 95 23.11 -1.46 -2.95
CA ILE A 95 22.09 -1.36 -4.01
C ILE A 95 21.73 0.12 -4.22
N PRO A 96 21.75 0.63 -5.48
CA PRO A 96 21.40 2.00 -5.79
C PRO A 96 20.08 2.44 -5.15
N ALA A 97 20.07 3.64 -4.56
CA ALA A 97 18.92 4.14 -3.82
C ALA A 97 17.66 4.26 -4.69
N ASN A 98 17.80 4.60 -5.98
CA ASN A 98 16.69 4.63 -6.94
C ASN A 98 16.08 3.24 -7.15
N HIS A 99 16.87 2.16 -7.19
CA HIS A 99 16.34 0.80 -7.36
C HIS A 99 15.56 0.35 -6.12
N ARG A 100 16.11 0.63 -4.93
CA ARG A 100 15.42 0.35 -3.67
C ARG A 100 14.14 1.18 -3.52
N LEU A 101 14.16 2.45 -3.95
CA LEU A 101 12.96 3.29 -3.99
C LEU A 101 11.91 2.74 -4.96
N THR A 102 12.30 2.32 -6.17
CA THR A 102 11.39 1.67 -7.12
C THR A 102 10.77 0.41 -6.53
N ALA A 103 11.56 -0.42 -5.83
CA ALA A 103 11.01 -1.56 -5.11
C ALA A 103 9.98 -1.14 -4.06
N GLY A 104 10.26 -0.10 -3.27
CA GLY A 104 9.31 0.46 -2.31
C GLY A 104 8.04 1.01 -2.95
N ILE A 105 8.14 1.66 -4.11
CA ILE A 105 6.97 2.13 -4.89
C ILE A 105 6.10 0.94 -5.29
N VAL A 106 6.71 -0.11 -5.87
CA VAL A 106 6.01 -1.34 -6.29
C VAL A 106 5.38 -2.05 -5.10
N LEU A 107 6.05 -2.16 -3.95
CA LEU A 107 5.47 -2.75 -2.73
C LEU A 107 4.15 -2.08 -2.33
N THR A 108 4.08 -0.76 -2.55
CA THR A 108 2.93 0.10 -2.23
C THR A 108 2.02 0.37 -3.43
N SER A 109 2.21 -0.33 -4.55
CA SER A 109 1.40 -0.13 -5.76
C SER A 109 0.11 -0.94 -5.66
N VAL A 110 -0.85 -0.36 -4.94
CA VAL A 110 -2.22 -0.84 -4.82
C VAL A 110 -3.15 0.32 -5.13
N GLU A 111 -4.06 0.11 -6.06
CA GLU A 111 -4.98 1.12 -6.60
C GLU A 111 -6.41 0.62 -6.47
N ARG A 112 -7.33 1.54 -6.18
CA ARG A 112 -8.76 1.32 -6.35
C ARG A 112 -9.13 1.78 -7.76
N PRO A 113 -9.49 0.89 -8.70
CA PRO A 113 -10.06 1.33 -9.96
C PRO A 113 -11.35 2.13 -9.67
N ALA A 114 -11.67 3.09 -10.53
CA ALA A 114 -12.95 3.79 -10.44
C ALA A 114 -14.09 2.75 -10.46
N ALA A 115 -15.06 2.92 -9.56
CA ALA A 115 -16.25 2.08 -9.59
C ALA A 115 -16.95 2.24 -10.94
N GLY A 116 -17.36 1.13 -11.55
CA GLY A 116 -18.30 1.20 -12.66
C GLY A 116 -19.65 1.67 -12.13
N ASP A 117 -20.31 2.58 -12.85
CA ASP A 117 -21.58 3.19 -12.43
C ASP A 117 -22.78 2.20 -12.36
N ASP A 118 -22.58 0.92 -12.71
CA ASP A 118 -23.68 -0.03 -12.97
C ASP A 118 -23.83 -1.17 -11.94
N ASP A 119 -22.99 -1.26 -10.90
CA ASP A 119 -23.10 -2.34 -9.91
C ASP A 119 -24.15 -2.03 -8.83
N PRO A 120 -25.17 -2.88 -8.62
CA PRO A 120 -26.18 -2.65 -7.59
C PRO A 120 -25.56 -2.69 -6.19
N ILE A 121 -25.89 -1.69 -5.37
CA ILE A 121 -25.46 -1.61 -3.97
C ILE A 121 -26.10 -2.74 -3.18
N THR A 122 -25.29 -3.59 -2.55
CA THR A 122 -25.75 -4.60 -1.60
C THR A 122 -25.78 -4.00 -0.20
N LEU A 123 -26.92 -4.00 0.48
CA LEU A 123 -27.02 -3.48 1.84
C LEU A 123 -26.31 -4.42 2.83
N GLY A 124 -25.51 -3.83 3.72
CA GLY A 124 -24.82 -4.57 4.80
C GLY A 124 -23.50 -5.21 4.38
N SER A 125 -23.16 -5.22 3.09
CA SER A 125 -21.83 -5.60 2.61
C SER A 125 -21.39 -4.76 1.42
N GLU A 126 -20.14 -4.35 1.42
CA GLU A 126 -19.52 -3.56 0.36
C GLU A 126 -18.43 -4.38 -0.30
N ILE A 127 -18.41 -4.35 -1.63
CA ILE A 127 -17.34 -4.98 -2.42
C ILE A 127 -16.35 -3.88 -2.79
N VAL A 128 -15.13 -4.00 -2.28
CA VAL A 128 -14.02 -3.15 -2.67
C VAL A 128 -13.14 -3.93 -3.63
N THR A 129 -12.99 -3.40 -4.84
CA THR A 129 -12.09 -3.97 -5.84
C THR A 129 -10.77 -3.24 -5.80
N LEU A 130 -9.66 -3.98 -5.82
CA LEU A 130 -8.31 -3.46 -5.91
C LEU A 130 -7.63 -3.94 -7.20
N SER A 131 -6.61 -3.20 -7.61
CA SER A 131 -5.57 -3.62 -8.54
C SER A 131 -4.22 -3.43 -7.88
N ALA A 132 -3.29 -4.36 -8.08
CA ALA A 132 -1.97 -4.29 -7.46
C ALA A 132 -0.88 -4.76 -8.42
N VAL A 133 0.31 -4.16 -8.31
CA VAL A 133 1.51 -4.71 -8.97
C VAL A 133 2.13 -5.75 -8.07
N TRP A 134 2.16 -7.01 -8.51
CA TRP A 134 2.65 -8.14 -7.73
C TRP A 134 3.28 -9.19 -8.65
N GLY A 135 4.48 -9.67 -8.31
CA GLY A 135 5.17 -10.69 -9.11
C GLY A 135 5.66 -10.18 -10.46
N ARG A 136 6.10 -11.12 -11.31
CA ARG A 136 6.70 -10.82 -12.63
C ARG A 136 6.33 -11.87 -13.66
N ASP A 137 6.33 -11.46 -14.92
CA ASP A 137 6.35 -12.33 -16.09
C ASP A 137 7.57 -11.97 -16.95
N GLY A 138 8.55 -12.88 -17.00
CA GLY A 138 9.87 -12.61 -17.54
C GLY A 138 10.51 -11.39 -16.86
N ASN A 139 10.75 -10.33 -17.64
CA ASN A 139 11.37 -9.08 -17.21
C ASN A 139 10.35 -7.95 -16.95
N LYS A 140 9.04 -8.25 -16.93
CA LYS A 140 7.98 -7.27 -16.71
C LYS A 140 7.27 -7.53 -15.39
N MET A 141 6.89 -6.45 -14.72
CA MET A 141 6.03 -6.52 -13.54
C MET A 141 4.59 -6.87 -13.94
N LEU A 142 3.93 -7.73 -13.17
CA LEU A 142 2.53 -8.10 -13.39
C LEU A 142 1.60 -7.19 -12.60
N LYS A 143 0.55 -6.68 -13.27
CA LYS A 143 -0.56 -5.97 -12.62
C LYS A 143 -1.74 -6.92 -12.50
N HIS A 144 -2.10 -7.27 -11.28
CA HIS A 144 -3.31 -8.02 -10.95
C HIS A 144 -4.47 -7.03 -10.82
N THR A 145 -5.62 -7.37 -11.40
CA THR A 145 -6.85 -6.58 -11.37
C THR A 145 -8.00 -7.45 -10.89
N GLY A 146 -9.06 -6.85 -10.35
CA GLY A 146 -10.21 -7.64 -9.87
C GLY A 146 -9.92 -8.36 -8.55
N LEU A 147 -9.08 -7.77 -7.70
CA LEU A 147 -8.84 -8.27 -6.36
C LEU A 147 -9.99 -7.82 -5.47
N HIS A 148 -10.99 -8.68 -5.27
CA HIS A 148 -12.20 -8.28 -4.54
C HIS A 148 -12.07 -8.57 -3.06
N HIS A 149 -12.49 -7.60 -2.25
CA HIS A 149 -12.66 -7.71 -0.82
C HIS A 149 -14.13 -7.43 -0.49
N GLN A 150 -14.82 -8.40 0.08
CA GLN A 150 -16.17 -8.21 0.57
C GLN A 150 -16.09 -7.87 2.06
N LEU A 151 -16.49 -6.66 2.42
CA LEU A 151 -16.48 -6.17 3.80
C LEU A 151 -17.90 -5.91 4.27
N LYS A 152 -18.16 -6.03 5.57
CA LYS A 152 -19.38 -5.49 6.18
C LYS A 152 -19.37 -3.97 6.08
N SER A 153 -20.55 -3.36 5.98
CA SER A 153 -20.65 -1.90 6.07
C SER A 153 -20.14 -1.40 7.42
N PRO A 154 -19.36 -0.29 7.46
CA PRO A 154 -18.80 0.22 8.70
C PRO A 154 -19.89 0.75 9.64
N SER A 155 -19.74 0.49 10.93
CA SER A 155 -20.56 1.06 11.98
C SER A 155 -20.21 2.54 12.26
N VAL A 156 -21.13 3.26 12.90
CA VAL A 156 -20.90 4.64 13.36
C VAL A 156 -19.69 4.75 14.30
N GLU A 157 -19.41 3.74 15.11
CA GLU A 157 -18.24 3.78 16.01
C GLU A 157 -16.93 3.60 15.23
N GLN A 158 -16.90 2.72 14.22
CA GLN A 158 -15.76 2.58 13.32
C GLN A 158 -15.50 3.87 12.55
N GLN A 159 -16.56 4.52 12.04
CA GLN A 159 -16.47 5.85 11.42
C GLN A 159 -15.83 6.86 12.37
N ARG A 160 -16.32 6.96 13.61
CA ARG A 160 -15.80 7.91 14.62
C ARG A 160 -14.34 7.64 14.94
N ARG A 161 -13.94 6.38 15.09
CA ARG A 161 -12.55 5.98 15.36
C ARG A 161 -11.63 6.37 14.20
N TYR A 162 -12.03 6.09 12.95
CA TYR A 162 -11.29 6.52 11.76
C TYR A 162 -11.18 8.06 11.68
N SER A 163 -12.30 8.79 11.82
CA SER A 163 -12.32 10.26 11.79
C SER A 163 -11.44 10.89 12.88
N ARG A 164 -11.44 10.31 14.09
CA ARG A 164 -10.58 10.75 15.18
C ARG A 164 -9.10 10.57 14.79
N ASP A 165 -8.70 9.40 14.32
CA ASP A 165 -7.30 9.12 14.01
C ASP A 165 -6.78 9.89 12.79
N THR A 166 -7.59 10.08 11.74
CA THR A 166 -7.17 10.86 10.56
C THR A 166 -7.00 12.35 10.84
N SER A 167 -7.64 12.87 11.90
CA SER A 167 -7.51 14.26 12.33
C SER A 167 -6.30 14.51 13.24
N ARG A 168 -5.58 13.46 13.65
CA ARG A 168 -4.46 13.60 14.59
C ARG A 168 -3.32 14.38 13.97
N SER A 169 -2.87 15.39 14.70
CA SER A 169 -1.70 16.17 14.31
C SER A 169 -0.82 16.50 15.50
N GLN A 170 0.44 16.81 15.20
CA GLN A 170 1.45 17.24 16.15
C GLN A 170 2.07 18.53 15.63
N ILE A 171 2.18 19.55 16.48
CA ILE A 171 2.91 20.77 16.12
C ILE A 171 4.39 20.51 16.35
N VAL A 172 5.17 20.57 15.28
CA VAL A 172 6.62 20.36 15.25
C VAL A 172 7.28 21.69 14.90
N GLY A 173 7.70 22.46 15.90
CA GLY A 173 8.35 23.76 15.68
C GLY A 173 8.03 24.78 16.78
N GLY A 174 8.88 25.80 16.91
CA GLY A 174 8.68 26.90 17.88
C GLY A 174 7.66 27.94 17.39
N SER A 175 7.42 28.96 18.23
CA SER A 175 6.40 30.01 18.02
C SER A 175 6.51 30.82 16.71
N ARG A 176 7.63 30.72 15.98
CA ARG A 176 7.89 31.45 14.73
C ARG A 176 7.79 30.60 13.45
N SER A 177 7.72 29.28 13.55
CA SER A 177 7.73 28.35 12.40
C SER A 177 6.92 27.09 12.71
N GLY A 178 5.66 27.26 13.16
CA GLY A 178 4.80 26.15 13.53
C GLY A 178 4.49 25.27 12.32
N LYS A 179 5.16 24.13 12.22
CA LYS A 179 4.89 23.11 11.20
C LYS A 179 3.99 22.05 11.82
N THR A 180 2.82 21.82 11.25
CA THR A 180 1.92 20.78 11.72
C THR A 180 2.25 19.48 10.99
N ARG A 181 2.57 18.42 11.73
CA ARG A 181 2.72 17.06 11.21
C ARG A 181 1.40 16.30 11.40
N TRP A 182 0.84 15.77 10.33
CA TRP A 182 -0.35 14.92 10.39
C TRP A 182 0.05 13.46 10.58
N LEU A 183 -0.60 12.79 11.53
CA LEU A 183 -0.42 11.37 11.77
C LEU A 183 -1.46 10.62 10.93
N GLY A 184 -1.04 9.61 10.19
CA GLY A 184 -1.96 8.81 9.38
C GLY A 184 -2.78 7.82 10.22
N ALA A 185 -3.90 7.36 9.66
CA ALA A 185 -4.84 6.42 10.30
C ALA A 185 -4.67 4.97 9.83
N GLN A 186 -3.52 4.60 9.25
CA GLN A 186 -3.35 3.32 8.56
C GLN A 186 -3.41 2.11 9.51
N ALA A 187 -2.91 2.24 10.75
CA ALA A 187 -3.06 1.18 11.75
C ALA A 187 -4.54 0.91 12.06
N THR A 188 -5.31 1.98 12.27
CA THR A 188 -6.76 1.95 12.51
C THR A 188 -7.52 1.36 11.34
N LEU A 189 -7.17 1.73 10.10
CA LEU A 189 -7.77 1.16 8.89
C LEU A 189 -7.54 -0.35 8.77
N ALA A 190 -6.33 -0.82 9.08
CA ALA A 190 -6.04 -2.26 9.08
C ALA A 190 -6.82 -3.03 10.16
N GLU A 191 -7.03 -2.43 11.34
CA GLU A 191 -7.86 -3.02 12.39
C GLU A 191 -9.35 -3.06 12.00
N ILE A 192 -9.86 -1.97 11.41
CA ILE A 192 -11.22 -1.92 10.88
C ILE A 192 -11.42 -2.95 9.78
N TYR A 193 -10.44 -3.12 8.87
CA TYR A 193 -10.46 -4.18 7.88
C TYR A 193 -10.63 -5.55 8.54
N ASP A 194 -9.82 -5.86 9.56
CA ASP A 194 -9.87 -7.15 10.25
C ASP A 194 -11.23 -7.40 10.92
N GLU A 195 -11.88 -6.35 11.44
CA GLU A 195 -13.24 -6.42 12.00
C GLU A 195 -14.32 -6.68 10.95
N LEU A 196 -14.18 -6.09 9.75
CA LEU A 196 -15.24 -6.05 8.74
C LEU A 196 -15.12 -7.11 7.64
N ILE A 197 -13.95 -7.69 7.41
CA ILE A 197 -13.73 -8.61 6.30
C ILE A 197 -14.61 -9.86 6.39
N ILE A 198 -15.27 -10.19 5.28
CA ILE A 198 -16.13 -11.37 5.10
C ILE A 198 -15.42 -12.38 4.22
N SER A 199 -15.03 -11.97 3.02
CA SER A 199 -14.39 -12.84 2.03
C SER A 199 -13.48 -12.04 1.10
N VAL A 200 -12.59 -12.74 0.41
CA VAL A 200 -11.71 -12.18 -0.62
C VAL A 200 -11.67 -13.09 -1.85
N SER A 201 -11.28 -12.52 -2.99
CA SER A 201 -10.95 -13.29 -4.19
C SER A 201 -9.75 -12.67 -4.90
N GLY A 202 -9.04 -13.48 -5.69
CA GLY A 202 -7.79 -13.06 -6.33
C GLY A 202 -6.52 -13.42 -5.55
N TYR A 203 -6.65 -14.12 -4.42
CA TYR A 203 -5.54 -14.44 -3.52
C TYR A 203 -5.40 -15.94 -3.26
N THR A 204 -4.16 -16.37 -3.02
CA THR A 204 -3.81 -17.69 -2.52
C THR A 204 -2.84 -17.59 -1.35
N VAL A 205 -2.78 -18.65 -0.56
CA VAL A 205 -1.80 -18.87 0.50
C VAL A 205 -1.18 -20.24 0.24
N ASN A 206 0.10 -20.28 -0.13
CA ASN A 206 0.77 -21.53 -0.52
C ASN A 206 0.05 -22.29 -1.66
N GLY A 207 -0.50 -21.55 -2.63
CA GLY A 207 -1.25 -22.11 -3.76
C GLY A 207 -2.72 -22.47 -3.48
N GLU A 208 -3.16 -22.48 -2.23
CA GLU A 208 -4.58 -22.69 -1.88
C GLU A 208 -5.35 -21.37 -1.95
N GLN A 209 -6.54 -21.38 -2.54
CA GLN A 209 -7.36 -20.15 -2.66
C GLN A 209 -7.80 -19.65 -1.29
N LEU A 210 -7.55 -18.37 -1.04
CA LEU A 210 -8.03 -17.68 0.13
C LEU A 210 -9.39 -17.08 -0.21
N THR A 211 -10.45 -17.56 0.43
CA THR A 211 -11.84 -17.22 0.07
C THR A 211 -12.61 -16.63 1.25
N ASP A 212 -13.22 -17.42 2.13
CA ASP A 212 -14.18 -16.98 3.16
C ASP A 212 -13.78 -17.29 4.62
N ASP A 213 -12.60 -17.88 4.83
CA ASP A 213 -12.02 -18.03 6.18
C ASP A 213 -11.46 -16.68 6.68
N ARG A 214 -12.27 -15.97 7.47
CA ARG A 214 -11.89 -14.67 8.06
C ARG A 214 -10.54 -14.72 8.79
N ASP A 215 -10.28 -15.74 9.61
CA ASP A 215 -9.08 -15.76 10.43
C ASP A 215 -7.84 -16.01 9.56
N ALA A 216 -7.96 -16.87 8.55
CA ALA A 216 -6.92 -17.02 7.54
C ALA A 216 -6.70 -15.73 6.74
N ILE A 217 -7.75 -15.01 6.37
CA ILE A 217 -7.64 -13.73 5.65
C ILE A 217 -6.91 -12.70 6.50
N VAL A 218 -7.33 -12.54 7.76
CA VAL A 218 -6.72 -11.60 8.70
C VAL A 218 -5.24 -11.94 8.93
N ALA A 219 -4.89 -13.22 9.06
CA ALA A 219 -3.52 -13.63 9.32
C ALA A 219 -2.59 -13.45 8.11
N ASN A 220 -3.11 -13.57 6.88
CA ASN A 220 -2.27 -13.66 5.68
C ASN A 220 -2.33 -12.44 4.77
N MET A 221 -3.42 -11.65 4.82
CA MET A 221 -3.58 -10.50 3.93
C MET A 221 -2.51 -9.45 4.18
N ASP A 222 -1.95 -8.94 3.08
CA ASP A 222 -0.96 -7.88 3.11
C ASP A 222 -1.55 -6.60 3.71
N MET A 223 -0.84 -5.99 4.68
CA MET A 223 -1.39 -4.86 5.43
C MET A 223 -1.70 -3.64 4.54
N TYR A 224 -0.92 -3.42 3.48
CA TYR A 224 -1.20 -2.31 2.56
C TYR A 224 -2.51 -2.53 1.80
N HIS A 225 -2.82 -3.77 1.42
CA HIS A 225 -4.10 -4.13 0.82
C HIS A 225 -5.27 -3.96 1.82
N LYS A 226 -5.07 -4.34 3.09
CA LYS A 226 -6.07 -4.10 4.14
C LYS A 226 -6.41 -2.61 4.27
N VAL A 227 -5.38 -1.76 4.32
CA VAL A 227 -5.52 -0.30 4.42
C VAL A 227 -6.23 0.25 3.20
N ALA A 228 -5.80 -0.12 1.99
CA ALA A 228 -6.42 0.34 0.75
C ALA A 228 -7.90 -0.08 0.63
N ALA A 229 -8.23 -1.31 1.02
CA ALA A 229 -9.59 -1.81 1.02
C ALA A 229 -10.48 -1.08 2.05
N ALA A 230 -10.01 -0.94 3.30
CA ALA A 230 -10.79 -0.26 4.34
C ALA A 230 -10.97 1.24 4.09
N GLU A 231 -9.96 1.92 3.53
CA GLU A 231 -10.09 3.32 3.12
C GLU A 231 -11.18 3.51 2.06
N GLY A 232 -11.42 2.47 1.25
CA GLY A 232 -12.60 2.25 0.41
C GLY A 232 -13.91 2.74 1.00
N LEU A 233 -14.19 2.27 2.21
CA LEU A 233 -15.48 2.35 2.89
C LEU A 233 -15.79 3.75 3.44
N PHE A 234 -14.79 4.63 3.48
CA PHE A 234 -14.90 5.94 4.13
C PHE A 234 -14.87 7.11 3.15
N VAL A 235 -14.86 6.84 1.84
CA VAL A 235 -14.96 7.88 0.81
C VAL A 235 -16.40 8.39 0.77
N PRO A 236 -16.64 9.70 0.97
CA PRO A 236 -17.99 10.24 0.89
C PRO A 236 -18.54 10.07 -0.53
N VAL A 237 -19.82 9.74 -0.62
CA VAL A 237 -20.53 9.67 -1.90
C VAL A 237 -20.71 11.10 -2.43
N ASN A 238 -20.36 11.31 -3.69
CA ASN A 238 -20.62 12.59 -4.35
C ASN A 238 -22.09 12.69 -4.75
N VAL A 239 -22.72 13.79 -4.38
CA VAL A 239 -24.05 14.13 -4.89
C VAL A 239 -23.85 14.81 -6.24
N LYS A 240 -24.37 14.23 -7.32
CA LYS A 240 -24.50 14.93 -8.60
C LYS A 240 -25.53 16.04 -8.38
N VAL A 241 -25.08 17.30 -8.43
CA VAL A 241 -25.96 18.46 -8.45
C VAL A 241 -26.02 18.89 -9.92
N ASP A 242 -27.19 18.75 -10.53
CA ASP A 242 -27.44 19.39 -11.81
C ASP A 242 -27.48 20.90 -11.55
N GLU A 243 -26.46 21.61 -12.01
CA GLU A 243 -26.55 23.06 -12.15
C GLU A 243 -27.40 23.28 -13.39
N ASP A 244 -28.70 23.58 -13.19
CA ASP A 244 -29.54 24.12 -14.25
C ASP A 244 -28.81 25.36 -14.79
N GLU A 245 -28.24 25.24 -16.00
CA GLU A 245 -27.80 26.40 -16.78
C GLU A 245 -29.05 27.20 -17.12
N ASP A 246 -29.39 28.14 -16.24
CA ASP A 246 -30.48 29.09 -16.47
C ASP A 246 -30.22 29.84 -17.79
N ALA A 247 -31.24 29.73 -18.63
CA ALA A 247 -31.49 30.32 -19.95
C ALA A 247 -31.34 31.86 -20.02
#